data_AF-A0AAD0RJN0-F1
#
_entry.id   AF-A0AAD0RJN0-F1
#
_cell.length_a   1.000
_cell.length_b   1.000
_cell.length_c   1.000
_cell.angle_alpha   90.00
_cell.angle_beta   90.00
_cell.angle_gamma   90.00
#
_symmetry.space_group_name_H-M   'P 1'
#
loop_
_entity.id
_entity.type
_entity.pdbx_description
1 polymer ?
#
loop_
_entity_poly.entity_id
_entity_poly.type
_entity_poly.pdbx_seq_one_letter_code
_entity_poly.pdbx_strand_id
1 'polypeptide(L)'
;MKYFAILLMAVSFNSSAISVIDHLKSVPATKYEIGYVQLSLFSFLLNERLKGEPVPNSDFDYGGTKVYQDDFHLGVEFSFVGRSKYLTQNTCAQHKVMVEKIFDKSALIKDIWSGLTAEQYTKLESEFPYVVTLIDESNSNLRINCGKP
;
A
#
# COMPACT_ATOMS: atom_id res chain seq x y z
N MET A 1 -46.79 -14.68 58.85
CA MET A 1 -46.44 -15.36 57.58
C MET A 1 -46.91 -14.43 56.46
N LYS A 2 -46.03 -13.64 55.85
CA LYS A 2 -45.22 -14.01 54.66
C LYS A 2 -46.17 -14.40 53.49
N TYR A 3 -46.28 -13.70 52.37
CA TYR A 3 -45.24 -13.09 51.54
C TYR A 3 -45.77 -11.91 50.71
N PHE A 4 -44.93 -10.89 50.63
CA PHE A 4 -44.95 -9.71 49.77
C PHE A 4 -44.87 -10.17 48.30
N ALA A 5 -45.88 -9.89 47.49
CA ALA A 5 -45.85 -10.18 46.06
C ALA A 5 -44.95 -9.16 45.36
N ILE A 6 -43.68 -9.52 45.21
CA ILE A 6 -42.65 -8.78 44.48
C ILE A 6 -43.04 -8.81 43.00
N LEU A 7 -43.58 -7.71 42.50
CA LEU A 7 -43.72 -7.42 41.08
C LEU A 7 -42.31 -7.15 40.52
N LEU A 8 -41.58 -8.22 40.22
CA LEU A 8 -40.32 -8.17 39.48
C LEU A 8 -40.65 -7.61 38.09
N MET A 9 -40.29 -6.35 37.87
CA MET A 9 -40.13 -5.77 36.55
C MET A 9 -39.22 -6.70 35.75
N ALA A 10 -39.83 -7.49 34.86
CA ALA A 10 -39.14 -8.08 33.73
C ALA A 10 -38.77 -6.94 32.78
N VAL A 11 -37.73 -6.19 33.14
CA VAL A 11 -36.97 -5.43 32.15
C VAL A 11 -36.18 -6.48 31.39
N SER A 12 -36.84 -7.07 30.39
CA SER A 12 -36.18 -7.87 29.37
C SER A 12 -35.21 -6.93 28.67
N PHE A 13 -33.97 -6.89 29.14
CA PHE A 13 -32.87 -6.36 28.37
C PHE A 13 -32.80 -7.24 27.12
N ASN A 14 -33.45 -6.79 26.06
CA ASN A 14 -33.13 -7.22 24.71
C ASN A 14 -31.70 -6.77 24.46
N SER A 15 -30.75 -7.60 24.90
CA SER A 15 -29.42 -7.65 24.31
C SER A 15 -29.61 -8.17 22.90
N SER A 16 -30.12 -7.30 22.02
CA SER A 16 -29.87 -7.42 20.60
C SER A 16 -28.36 -7.36 20.51
N ALA A 17 -27.70 -8.52 20.44
CA ALA A 17 -26.29 -8.58 20.14
C ALA A 17 -26.13 -7.83 18.81
N ILE A 18 -25.73 -6.57 18.88
CA ILE A 18 -25.50 -5.74 17.69
C ILE A 18 -24.50 -6.54 16.89
N SER A 19 -24.94 -7.03 15.73
CA SER A 19 -24.12 -7.83 14.86
C SER A 19 -22.83 -7.05 14.61
N VAL A 20 -21.69 -7.66 14.91
CA VAL A 20 -20.37 -7.03 14.67
C VAL A 20 -20.26 -6.57 13.21
N ILE A 21 -20.87 -7.31 12.28
CA ILE A 21 -20.97 -6.94 10.86
C ILE A 21 -21.74 -5.62 10.67
N ASP A 22 -22.85 -5.41 11.37
CA ASP A 22 -23.64 -4.18 11.21
C ASP A 22 -22.94 -2.99 11.84
N HIS A 23 -22.18 -3.20 12.93
CA HIS A 23 -21.29 -2.20 13.46
C HIS A 23 -20.17 -1.84 12.47
N LEU A 24 -19.49 -2.83 11.88
CA LEU A 24 -18.44 -2.60 10.88
C LEU A 24 -18.96 -1.85 9.65
N LYS A 25 -20.19 -2.14 9.19
CA LYS A 25 -20.83 -1.38 8.08
C LYS A 25 -21.11 0.08 8.44
N SER A 26 -21.33 0.38 9.72
CA SER A 26 -21.64 1.73 10.19
C SER A 26 -20.40 2.63 10.31
N VAL A 27 -19.20 2.05 10.35
CA VAL A 27 -17.94 2.79 10.43
C VAL A 27 -17.44 3.05 9.00
N PRO A 28 -17.51 4.30 8.49
CA PRO A 28 -17.03 4.60 7.15
C PRO A 28 -15.49 4.55 7.11
N ALA A 29 -14.95 3.82 6.14
CA ALA A 29 -13.51 3.83 5.88
C ALA A 29 -13.07 5.23 5.42
N THR A 30 -11.92 5.68 5.93
CA THR A 30 -11.30 6.93 5.48
C THR A 30 -10.75 6.78 4.06
N LYS A 31 -10.63 7.90 3.33
CA LYS A 31 -9.97 7.91 2.01
C LYS A 31 -8.53 7.40 2.07
N TYR A 32 -7.87 7.57 3.22
CA TYR A 32 -6.53 7.05 3.46
C TYR A 32 -6.51 5.51 3.50
N GLU A 33 -7.38 4.90 4.31
CA GLU A 33 -7.47 3.44 4.43
C GLU A 33 -7.86 2.78 3.11
N ILE A 34 -8.81 3.37 2.39
CA ILE A 34 -9.19 2.91 1.04
C ILE A 34 -7.96 2.94 0.13
N GLY A 35 -7.19 4.03 0.17
CA GLY A 35 -5.97 4.18 -0.62
C GLY A 35 -4.93 3.12 -0.31
N TYR A 36 -4.67 2.86 0.98
CA TYR A 36 -3.74 1.83 1.42
C TYR A 36 -4.15 0.44 0.91
N VAL A 37 -5.44 0.09 1.05
CA VAL A 37 -5.97 -1.20 0.59
C VAL A 37 -5.85 -1.35 -0.92
N GLN A 38 -6.16 -0.30 -1.69
CA GLN A 38 -6.04 -0.36 -3.14
C GLN A 38 -4.58 -0.42 -3.61
N LEU A 39 -3.65 0.30 -2.98
CA LEU A 39 -2.22 0.17 -3.25
C LEU A 39 -1.69 -1.22 -2.88
N SER A 40 -2.22 -1.82 -1.80
CA SER A 40 -1.89 -3.19 -1.40
C SER A 40 -2.36 -4.20 -2.46
N LEU A 41 -3.57 -4.02 -3.00
CA LEU A 41 -4.09 -4.84 -4.09
C LEU A 41 -3.28 -4.65 -5.39
N PHE A 42 -2.96 -3.41 -5.75
CA PHE A 42 -2.09 -3.10 -6.88
C PHE A 42 -0.73 -3.79 -6.75
N SER A 43 -0.11 -3.69 -5.56
CA SER A 43 1.17 -4.33 -5.24
C SER A 43 1.07 -5.86 -5.36
N PHE A 44 0.00 -6.45 -4.82
CA PHE A 44 -0.27 -7.88 -4.91
C PHE A 44 -0.39 -8.33 -6.37
N LEU A 45 -1.18 -7.64 -7.19
CA LEU A 45 -1.39 -8.00 -8.59
C LEU A 45 -0.11 -7.87 -9.43
N LEU A 46 0.73 -6.87 -9.17
CA LEU A 46 2.03 -6.76 -9.82
C LEU A 46 2.97 -7.89 -9.39
N ASN A 47 2.99 -8.24 -8.11
CA ASN A 47 3.81 -9.34 -7.61
C ASN A 47 3.42 -10.68 -8.24
N GLU A 48 2.12 -10.97 -8.32
CA GLU A 48 1.63 -12.20 -8.97
C GLU A 48 2.02 -12.30 -10.44
N ARG A 49 2.21 -11.17 -11.12
CA ARG A 49 2.50 -11.14 -12.56
C ARG A 49 3.98 -11.04 -12.90
N LEU A 50 4.75 -10.36 -12.07
CA LEU A 50 6.10 -9.92 -12.43
C LEU A 50 7.18 -10.43 -11.48
N LYS A 51 6.85 -10.90 -10.27
CA LYS A 51 7.88 -11.26 -9.29
C LYS A 51 8.74 -12.42 -9.79
N GLY A 52 10.05 -12.18 -9.86
CA GLY A 52 11.03 -13.10 -10.42
C GLY A 52 11.16 -13.04 -11.95
N GLU A 53 10.37 -12.21 -12.64
CA GLU A 53 10.51 -12.02 -14.08
C GLU A 53 11.75 -11.17 -14.39
N PRO A 54 12.51 -11.53 -15.43
CA PRO A 54 13.69 -10.79 -15.83
C PRO A 54 13.32 -9.40 -16.34
N VAL A 55 14.04 -8.38 -15.89
CA VAL A 55 13.87 -7.01 -16.41
C VAL A 55 14.57 -6.91 -17.77
N PRO A 56 13.87 -6.50 -18.85
CA PRO A 56 14.47 -6.45 -20.18
C PRO A 56 15.73 -5.57 -20.23
N ASN A 57 16.78 -6.09 -20.86
CA ASN A 57 18.08 -5.41 -21.01
C ASN A 57 18.77 -5.07 -19.68
N SER A 58 18.56 -5.88 -18.64
CA SER A 58 19.13 -5.70 -17.30
C SER A 58 19.67 -7.02 -16.75
N ASP A 59 20.61 -6.94 -15.81
CA ASP A 59 21.09 -8.07 -14.99
C ASP A 59 20.22 -8.25 -13.72
N PHE A 60 18.98 -7.73 -13.72
CA PHE A 60 18.07 -7.75 -12.59
C PHE A 60 16.76 -8.44 -12.93
N ASP A 61 16.20 -9.10 -11.93
CA ASP A 61 14.84 -9.59 -11.93
C ASP A 61 13.96 -8.64 -11.13
N TYR A 62 12.67 -8.61 -11.43
CA TYR A 62 11.72 -7.83 -10.66
C TYR A 62 11.49 -8.50 -9.28
N GLY A 63 11.91 -7.82 -8.21
CA GLY A 63 11.85 -8.32 -6.84
C GLY A 63 10.47 -8.22 -6.20
N GLY A 64 9.64 -7.31 -6.71
CA GLY A 64 8.28 -7.06 -6.25
C GLY A 64 7.97 -5.59 -6.02
N THR A 65 6.69 -5.29 -5.85
CA THR A 65 6.15 -4.01 -5.36
C THR A 65 5.49 -4.21 -4.01
N LYS A 66 5.60 -3.19 -3.16
CA LYS A 66 4.84 -3.08 -1.91
C LYS A 66 4.39 -1.64 -1.71
N VAL A 67 3.47 -1.46 -0.76
CA VAL A 67 3.11 -0.13 -0.28
C VAL A 67 4.32 0.48 0.45
N TYR A 68 4.66 1.71 0.07
CA TYR A 68 5.55 2.56 0.85
C TYR A 68 4.69 3.38 1.82
N GLN A 69 5.09 3.41 3.09
CA GLN A 69 4.43 4.19 4.11
C GLN A 69 5.47 4.75 5.08
N ASP A 70 5.40 6.06 5.31
CA ASP A 70 6.05 6.71 6.45
C ASP A 70 5.00 7.52 7.23
N ASP A 71 5.45 8.34 8.17
CA ASP A 71 4.57 9.13 9.05
C ASP A 71 3.67 10.13 8.28
N PHE A 72 4.05 10.51 7.05
CA PHE A 72 3.38 11.57 6.29
C PHE A 72 2.93 11.14 4.90
N HIS A 73 3.50 10.08 4.35
CA HIS A 73 3.32 9.71 2.96
C HIS A 73 2.86 8.27 2.79
N LEU A 74 2.10 8.08 1.72
CA LEU A 74 1.63 6.79 1.25
C LEU A 74 1.93 6.69 -0.25
N GLY A 75 2.60 5.62 -0.65
CA GLY A 75 3.05 5.43 -2.03
C GLY A 75 3.42 3.99 -2.35
N VAL A 76 4.35 3.81 -3.27
CA VAL A 76 4.78 2.47 -3.73
C VAL A 76 6.31 2.33 -3.68
N GLU A 77 6.80 1.17 -3.25
CA GLU A 77 8.21 0.78 -3.40
C GLU A 77 8.29 -0.34 -4.42
N PHE A 78 9.04 -0.12 -5.50
CA PHE A 78 9.44 -1.13 -6.46
C PHE A 78 10.82 -1.68 -6.07
N SER A 79 10.99 -2.99 -6.15
CA SER A 79 12.25 -3.65 -5.88
C SER A 79 12.74 -4.45 -7.07
N PHE A 80 14.05 -4.47 -7.26
CA PHE A 80 14.75 -5.21 -8.29
C PHE A 80 15.88 -6.01 -7.65
N VAL A 81 15.97 -7.29 -7.98
CA VAL A 81 16.93 -8.22 -7.38
C VAL A 81 18.02 -8.54 -8.40
N GLY A 82 19.28 -8.49 -7.98
CA GLY A 82 20.39 -8.85 -8.85
C GLY A 82 21.69 -9.06 -8.09
N ARG A 83 22.77 -9.39 -8.81
CA ARG A 83 24.09 -9.64 -8.23
C ARG A 83 24.74 -8.38 -7.65
N SER A 84 25.39 -8.49 -6.50
CA SER A 84 26.15 -7.43 -5.80
C SER A 84 26.98 -6.52 -6.71
N LYS A 85 27.68 -7.10 -7.69
CA LYS A 85 28.53 -6.33 -8.63
C LYS A 85 27.77 -5.28 -9.45
N TYR A 86 26.45 -5.40 -9.57
CA TYR A 86 25.60 -4.47 -10.32
C TYR A 86 24.80 -3.53 -9.42
N LEU A 87 24.84 -3.72 -8.09
CA LEU A 87 24.25 -2.81 -7.13
C LEU A 87 25.13 -1.55 -7.04
N THR A 88 24.91 -0.62 -7.96
CA THR A 88 25.62 0.65 -8.02
C THR A 88 24.63 1.81 -8.10
N GLN A 89 25.08 3.02 -7.75
CA GLN A 89 24.28 4.23 -7.87
C GLN A 89 23.86 4.52 -9.32
N ASN A 90 24.73 4.19 -10.30
CA ASN A 90 24.41 4.36 -11.71
C ASN A 90 23.27 3.42 -12.14
N THR A 91 23.35 2.14 -11.76
CA THR A 91 22.27 1.17 -12.01
C THR A 91 20.97 1.58 -11.33
N CYS A 92 21.08 2.17 -10.14
CA CYS A 92 19.94 2.70 -9.39
C CYS A 92 19.23 3.82 -10.16
N ALA A 93 19.99 4.81 -10.64
CA ALA A 93 19.45 5.92 -11.43
C ALA A 93 18.76 5.43 -12.71
N GLN A 94 19.33 4.41 -13.38
CA GLN A 94 18.73 3.80 -14.57
C GLN A 94 17.39 3.11 -14.27
N HIS A 95 17.31 2.33 -13.19
CA HIS A 95 16.05 1.69 -12.78
C HIS A 95 15.01 2.71 -12.33
N LYS A 96 15.41 3.79 -11.66
CA LYS A 96 14.50 4.89 -11.33
C LYS A 96 13.88 5.51 -12.59
N VAL A 97 14.71 5.86 -13.58
CA VAL A 97 14.22 6.41 -14.87
C VAL A 97 13.34 5.41 -15.62
N MET A 98 13.65 4.11 -15.54
CA MET A 98 12.83 3.07 -16.13
C MET A 98 11.44 3.04 -15.50
N VAL A 99 11.37 2.99 -14.16
CA VAL A 99 10.11 3.02 -13.41
C VAL A 99 9.32 4.30 -13.73
N GLU A 100 9.96 5.46 -13.72
CA GLU A 100 9.34 6.74 -14.07
C GLU A 100 8.66 6.74 -15.45
N LYS A 101 9.21 6.00 -16.42
CA LYS A 101 8.66 5.92 -17.78
C LYS A 101 7.47 4.98 -17.90
N ILE A 102 7.45 3.90 -17.12
CA ILE A 102 6.42 2.86 -17.21
C ILE A 102 5.28 3.06 -16.22
N PHE A 103 5.58 3.70 -15.09
CA PHE A 103 4.64 3.89 -14.00
C PHE A 103 3.93 5.24 -14.14
N ASP A 104 2.68 5.20 -14.62
CA ASP A 104 1.83 6.38 -14.64
C ASP A 104 1.28 6.67 -13.24
N LYS A 105 2.06 7.44 -12.47
CA LYS A 105 1.71 7.89 -11.12
C LYS A 105 0.37 8.64 -11.10
N SER A 106 0.11 9.48 -12.09
CA SER A 106 -1.11 10.31 -12.13
C SER A 106 -2.35 9.45 -12.35
N ALA A 107 -2.27 8.49 -13.28
CA ALA A 107 -3.35 7.53 -13.53
C ALA A 107 -3.66 6.71 -12.28
N LEU A 108 -2.64 6.14 -11.61
CA LEU A 108 -2.86 5.37 -10.38
C LEU A 108 -3.54 6.20 -9.30
N ILE A 109 -3.08 7.44 -9.06
CA ILE A 109 -3.66 8.30 -8.03
C ILE A 109 -5.13 8.61 -8.33
N LYS A 110 -5.48 8.88 -9.59
CA LYS A 110 -6.86 9.16 -10.01
C LYS A 110 -7.77 7.95 -9.88
N ASP A 111 -7.26 6.76 -10.19
CA ASP A 111 -7.99 5.51 -10.02
C ASP A 111 -8.28 5.23 -8.54
N ILE A 112 -7.31 5.50 -7.66
CA ILE A 112 -7.44 5.22 -6.24
C ILE A 112 -8.29 6.25 -5.50
N TRP A 113 -7.96 7.54 -5.66
CA TRP A 113 -8.60 8.64 -4.95
C TRP A 113 -9.49 9.45 -5.87
N SER A 114 -10.54 8.80 -6.38
CA SER A 114 -11.54 9.48 -7.20
C SER A 114 -12.24 10.63 -6.44
N GLY A 115 -12.63 11.67 -7.19
CA GLY A 115 -13.39 12.81 -6.67
C GLY A 115 -12.58 13.84 -5.86
N LEU A 116 -11.26 13.87 -5.99
CA LEU A 116 -10.45 15.00 -5.52
C LEU A 116 -10.55 16.19 -6.49
N THR A 117 -10.27 17.40 -5.98
CA THR A 117 -10.13 18.59 -6.82
C THR A 117 -8.80 18.57 -7.59
N ALA A 118 -8.67 19.39 -8.64
CA ALA A 118 -7.41 19.49 -9.39
C ALA A 118 -6.22 19.90 -8.50
N GLU A 119 -6.42 20.82 -7.56
CA GLU A 119 -5.38 21.23 -6.61
C GLU A 119 -4.99 20.08 -5.66
N GLN A 120 -5.97 19.32 -5.17
CA GLN A 120 -5.73 18.14 -4.34
C GLN A 120 -4.97 17.05 -5.10
N TYR A 121 -5.28 16.82 -6.37
CA TYR A 121 -4.51 15.88 -7.20
C TYR A 121 -3.07 16.35 -7.40
N THR A 122 -2.85 17.62 -7.75
CA THR A 122 -1.49 18.16 -7.91
C THR A 122 -0.68 18.00 -6.62
N LYS A 123 -1.29 18.31 -5.47
CA LYS A 123 -0.64 18.17 -4.17
C LYS A 123 -0.32 16.70 -3.86
N LEU A 124 -1.31 15.81 -4.00
CA LEU A 124 -1.13 14.38 -3.76
C LEU A 124 -0.08 13.79 -4.71
N GLU A 125 -0.08 14.16 -5.99
CA GLU A 125 0.95 13.73 -6.94
C GLU A 125 2.36 14.18 -6.53
N SER A 126 2.50 15.38 -5.96
CA SER A 126 3.80 15.88 -5.47
C SER A 126 4.26 15.18 -4.18
N GLU A 127 3.32 14.74 -3.35
CA GLU A 127 3.55 14.09 -2.06
C GLU A 127 3.57 12.56 -2.15
N PHE A 128 3.16 11.97 -3.27
CA PHE A 128 3.10 10.52 -3.45
C PHE A 128 4.47 9.96 -3.85
N PRO A 129 5.15 9.23 -2.94
CA PRO A 129 6.46 8.68 -3.24
C PRO A 129 6.32 7.43 -4.10
N TYR A 130 7.21 7.31 -5.09
CA TYR A 130 7.54 6.03 -5.68
C TYR A 130 9.02 5.78 -5.44
N VAL A 131 9.30 4.74 -4.67
CA VAL A 131 10.65 4.38 -4.25
C VAL A 131 11.12 3.24 -5.12
N VAL A 132 12.39 3.26 -5.50
CA VAL A 132 13.03 2.15 -6.23
C VAL A 132 14.18 1.63 -5.38
N THR A 133 14.21 0.33 -5.16
CA THR A 133 15.25 -0.33 -4.36
C THR A 133 15.90 -1.47 -5.12
N LEU A 134 17.23 -1.46 -5.20
CA LEU A 134 18.00 -2.62 -5.66
C LEU A 134 18.33 -3.51 -4.46
N ILE A 135 18.21 -4.82 -4.62
CA ILE A 135 18.43 -5.82 -3.58
C ILE A 135 19.41 -6.86 -4.10
N ASP A 136 20.38 -7.25 -3.26
CA ASP A 136 21.29 -8.33 -3.62
C ASP A 136 20.57 -9.70 -3.55
N GLU A 137 20.77 -10.52 -4.57
CA GLU A 137 20.16 -11.85 -4.67
C GLU A 137 20.63 -12.83 -3.57
N SER A 138 21.85 -12.66 -3.07
CA SER A 138 22.48 -13.56 -2.08
C SER A 138 22.35 -13.04 -0.64
N ASN A 139 22.11 -11.74 -0.48
CA ASN A 139 21.98 -11.09 0.82
C ASN A 139 20.93 -9.98 0.75
N SER A 140 19.69 -10.29 1.13
CA SER A 140 18.58 -9.33 1.11
C SER A 140 18.77 -8.10 2.00
N ASN A 141 19.76 -8.09 2.90
CA ASN A 141 20.11 -6.93 3.71
C ASN A 141 20.98 -5.91 2.96
N LEU A 142 21.68 -6.34 1.90
CA LEU A 142 22.41 -5.44 1.01
C LEU A 142 21.42 -4.84 0.02
N ARG A 143 20.99 -3.60 0.31
CA ARG A 143 20.00 -2.86 -0.48
C ARG A 143 20.51 -1.46 -0.81
N ILE A 144 20.18 -0.96 -1.99
CA ILE A 144 20.42 0.43 -2.40
C ILE A 144 19.08 1.08 -2.73
N ASN A 145 18.74 2.17 -2.04
CA ASN A 145 17.60 3.01 -2.40
C ASN A 145 18.01 4.01 -3.49
N CYS A 146 17.24 4.07 -4.57
CA CYS A 146 17.53 4.85 -5.78
C CYS A 146 16.99 6.28 -5.76
N GLY A 147 16.57 6.78 -4.61
CA GLY A 147 16.11 8.16 -4.44
C GLY A 147 16.27 8.65 -3.01
N LYS A 148 15.90 9.93 -2.78
CA LYS A 148 15.46 10.32 -1.44
C LYS A 148 14.08 9.67 -1.20
N PRO A 149 13.80 9.17 0.02
CA PRO A 149 12.42 8.88 0.41
C PRO A 149 11.53 10.11 0.17
#